data_AF-A0A090VYK4-F1
#
_entry.id   AF-A0A090VYK4-F1
#
_cell.length_a   1.000
_cell.length_b   1.000
_cell.length_c   1.000
_cell.angle_alpha   90.00
_cell.angle_beta   90.00
_cell.angle_gamma   90.00
#
_symmetry.space_group_name_H-M   'P 1'
#
loop_
_entity.id
_entity.type
_entity.pdbx_description
1 polymer ?
#
loop_
_entity_poly.entity_id
_entity_poly.type
_entity_poly.pdbx_seq_one_letter_code
_entity_poly.pdbx_strand_id
1 'polypeptide(L)'
;MVIRGYMSGHAAREYKAGKRMLCGVPMPEGMKENDAFPEPIITPATKAEMGDHDEDISKDDILKRGIVSEEDYTVLEDYTRKLFKRGSEIAASRG
;
A
#
# COMPACT_ATOMS: atom_id res chain seq x y z
N MET A 1 -2.13 -7.88 1.21
CA MET A 1 -1.58 -6.59 1.71
C MET A 1 -2.43 -5.45 1.16
N VAL A 2 -2.37 -4.27 1.78
CA VAL A 2 -3.03 -3.08 1.21
C VAL A 2 -2.20 -2.58 0.03
N ILE A 3 -2.86 -2.34 -1.09
CA ILE A 3 -2.29 -1.77 -2.31
C ILE A 3 -3.20 -0.65 -2.80
N ARG A 4 -2.60 0.46 -3.24
CA ARG A 4 -3.30 1.70 -3.56
C ARG A 4 -3.02 2.09 -5.01
N GLY A 5 -4.07 2.20 -5.80
CA GLY A 5 -3.99 2.76 -7.16
C GLY A 5 -4.19 4.29 -7.20
N TYR A 6 -4.71 4.88 -6.12
CA TYR A 6 -5.05 6.29 -6.07
C TYR A 6 -4.62 6.93 -4.74
N MET A 7 -4.27 8.21 -4.79
CA MET A 7 -3.92 9.05 -3.63
C MET A 7 -5.18 9.41 -2.84
N SER A 8 -5.73 8.44 -2.10
CA SER A 8 -6.96 8.61 -1.33
C SER A 8 -6.85 8.13 0.10
N GLY A 9 -7.77 8.59 0.95
CA GLY A 9 -7.87 8.20 2.35
C GLY A 9 -6.57 8.49 3.13
N HIS A 10 -6.04 7.48 3.81
CA HIS A 10 -4.81 7.59 4.60
C HIS A 10 -3.63 8.19 3.83
N ALA A 11 -3.38 7.71 2.60
CA ALA A 11 -2.28 8.21 1.78
C ALA A 11 -2.40 9.71 1.47
N ALA A 12 -3.62 10.18 1.14
CA ALA A 12 -3.87 11.60 0.89
C ALA A 12 -3.65 12.46 2.13
N ARG A 13 -4.08 11.99 3.32
CA ARG A 13 -3.88 12.69 4.59
C ARG A 13 -2.40 12.85 4.91
N GLU A 14 -1.63 11.78 4.77
CA GLU A 14 -0.18 11.79 5.01
C GLU A 14 0.56 12.67 4.01
N TYR A 15 0.20 12.60 2.73
CA TYR A 15 0.78 13.45 1.69
C TYR A 15 0.51 14.94 1.93
N LYS A 16 -0.72 15.28 2.33
CA LYS A 16 -1.14 16.64 2.71
C LYS A 16 -0.43 17.12 3.98
N ALA A 17 -0.11 16.22 4.91
CA ALA A 17 0.71 16.51 6.08
C ALA A 17 2.20 16.71 5.75
N GLY A 18 2.59 16.64 4.47
CA GLY A 18 3.95 16.88 3.99
C GLY A 18 4.80 15.61 3.85
N LYS A 19 4.27 14.42 4.17
CA LYS A 19 5.00 13.18 3.94
C LYS A 19 5.13 12.91 2.44
N ARG A 20 6.25 12.31 2.05
CA ARG A 20 6.54 11.87 0.67
C ARG A 20 6.90 10.39 0.59
N MET A 21 6.83 9.70 1.72
CA MET A 21 7.06 8.28 1.85
C MET A 21 5.90 7.68 2.64
N LEU A 22 5.39 6.53 2.21
CA LEU A 22 4.39 5.76 2.93
C LEU A 22 4.80 4.30 2.91
N CYS A 23 4.92 3.68 4.10
CA CYS A 23 5.40 2.31 4.26
C CYS A 23 6.75 2.03 3.55
N GLY A 24 7.65 3.02 3.50
CA GLY A 24 8.94 2.90 2.80
C GLY A 24 8.87 3.07 1.27
N VAL A 25 7.71 3.39 0.71
CA VAL A 25 7.51 3.62 -0.72
C VAL A 25 7.34 5.11 -1.01
N PRO A 26 8.02 5.68 -2.03
CA PRO A 26 7.87 7.09 -2.38
C PRO A 26 6.49 7.39 -2.98
N MET A 27 5.93 8.52 -2.56
CA MET A 27 4.77 9.14 -3.18
C MET A 27 5.27 10.25 -4.13
N PRO A 28 4.96 10.17 -5.44
CA PRO A 28 5.38 11.17 -6.41
C PRO A 28 5.01 12.60 -6.01
N GLU A 29 5.88 13.56 -6.37
CA GLU A 29 5.62 14.98 -6.14
C GLU A 29 4.47 15.51 -7.01
N GLY A 30 3.87 16.61 -6.57
CA GLY A 30 2.80 17.29 -7.29
C GLY A 30 1.45 16.56 -7.34
N MET A 31 1.34 15.38 -6.71
CA MET A 31 0.08 14.65 -6.63
C MET A 31 -0.99 15.41 -5.83
N LYS A 32 -2.24 15.24 -6.23
CA LYS A 32 -3.45 15.75 -5.56
C LYS A 32 -4.28 14.60 -5.01
N GLU A 33 -5.19 14.93 -4.11
CA GLU A 33 -6.15 13.96 -3.57
C GLU A 33 -7.01 13.39 -4.72
N ASN A 34 -7.13 12.06 -4.74
CA ASN A 34 -7.75 11.21 -5.76
C ASN A 34 -6.98 11.05 -7.08
N ASP A 35 -5.78 11.60 -7.23
CA ASP A 35 -4.95 11.30 -8.39
C ASP A 35 -4.56 9.82 -8.43
N ALA A 36 -4.53 9.25 -9.63
CA ALA A 36 -3.98 7.92 -9.84
C ALA A 36 -2.46 7.94 -9.62
N PHE A 37 -1.94 6.94 -8.91
CA PHE A 37 -0.50 6.74 -8.87
C PHE A 37 0.00 6.26 -10.25
N PRO A 38 1.22 6.65 -10.68
CA PRO A 38 1.83 6.13 -11.91
C PRO A 38 1.91 4.60 -11.91
N GLU A 39 2.24 4.02 -10.75
CA GLU A 39 2.14 2.59 -10.48
C GLU A 39 1.51 2.36 -9.09
N PRO A 40 0.64 1.36 -8.91
CA PRO A 40 0.07 1.07 -7.60
C PRO A 40 1.14 0.77 -6.54
N ILE A 41 1.03 1.41 -5.39
CA ILE A 41 1.96 1.26 -4.27
C ILE A 41 1.42 0.30 -3.22
N ILE A 42 2.29 -0.55 -2.66
CA ILE A 42 1.94 -1.47 -1.57
C ILE A 42 2.27 -0.78 -0.25
N THR A 43 1.27 -0.67 0.63
CA THR A 43 1.38 0.04 1.92
C THR A 43 0.86 -0.88 3.02
N PRO A 44 1.60 -1.92 3.41
CA PRO A 44 1.11 -2.91 4.34
C PRO A 44 0.95 -2.31 5.74
N ALA A 45 0.04 -2.90 6.51
CA ALA A 45 -0.16 -2.60 7.92
C ALA A 45 -0.08 -3.89 8.73
N THR A 46 0.44 -3.79 9.95
CA THR A 46 0.34 -4.86 10.95
C THR A 46 -1.09 -4.93 11.48
N LYS A 47 -1.47 -6.09 12.02
CA LYS A 47 -2.71 -6.22 12.77
C LYS A 47 -2.40 -6.06 14.25
N ALA A 48 -2.99 -5.08 14.90
CA ALA A 48 -2.79 -4.88 16.33
C ALA A 48 -3.59 -5.89 17.17
N GLU A 49 -3.21 -6.07 18.44
CA GLU A 49 -4.01 -6.86 19.39
C GLU A 49 -5.34 -6.14 19.72
N MET A 50 -6.31 -6.86 20.29
CA MET A 50 -7.67 -6.35 20.47
C MET A 50 -7.69 -5.03 21.29
N GLY A 51 -8.07 -3.94 20.62
CA GLY A 51 -8.22 -2.61 21.22
C GLY A 51 -7.32 -1.53 20.59
N ASP A 52 -6.25 -1.93 19.91
CA ASP A 52 -5.28 -1.02 19.31
C ASP A 52 -5.50 -0.83 17.79
N HIS A 53 -4.84 0.18 17.23
CA HIS A 53 -4.90 0.50 15.81
C HIS A 53 -3.82 -0.23 15.01
N ASP A 54 -4.18 -0.76 13.84
CA ASP A 54 -3.24 -1.27 12.84
C ASP A 54 -2.16 -0.21 12.49
N GLU A 55 -0.90 -0.63 12.40
CA GLU A 55 0.23 0.29 12.15
C GLU A 55 0.82 0.08 10.75
N ASP A 56 1.12 1.17 10.05
CA ASP A 56 1.87 1.12 8.80
C ASP A 56 3.25 0.50 9.01
N ILE A 57 3.64 -0.45 8.15
CA ILE A 57 4.94 -1.12 8.22
C ILE A 57 5.59 -1.20 6.84
N SER A 58 6.91 -1.07 6.77
CA SER A 58 7.66 -1.19 5.51
C SER A 58 7.95 -2.65 5.14
N LYS A 59 8.26 -2.92 3.86
CA LYS A 59 8.79 -4.22 3.42
C LYS A 59 10.03 -4.62 4.23
N ASP A 60 10.95 -3.69 4.39
CA ASP A 60 12.20 -3.91 5.11
C ASP A 60 11.94 -4.31 6.57
N ASP A 61 11.00 -3.65 7.24
CA ASP A 61 10.68 -3.95 8.64
C ASP A 61 9.92 -5.28 8.78
N ILE A 62 9.06 -5.64 7.82
CA ILE A 62 8.41 -6.96 7.78
C ILE A 62 9.47 -8.07 7.76
N LEU A 63 10.46 -7.94 6.88
CA LEU A 63 11.53 -8.93 6.72
C LEU A 63 12.49 -8.94 7.91
N LYS A 64 12.92 -7.76 8.39
CA LYS A 64 13.81 -7.64 9.55
C LYS A 64 13.19 -8.21 10.82
N ARG A 65 11.89 -8.04 11.02
CA ARG A 65 11.16 -8.56 12.18
C ARG A 65 10.78 -10.04 12.04
N GLY A 66 11.03 -10.66 10.88
CA GLY A 66 10.66 -12.04 10.62
C GLY A 66 9.15 -12.29 10.70
N ILE A 67 8.32 -11.29 10.37
CA ILE A 67 6.85 -11.44 10.38
C ILE A 67 6.42 -12.48 9.34
N VAL A 68 7.09 -12.49 8.19
CA VAL A 68 7.02 -13.53 7.16
C VAL A 68 8.42 -13.77 6.59
N SER A 69 8.62 -14.91 5.92
CA SER A 69 9.83 -15.16 5.15
C SER A 69 9.91 -14.25 3.91
N GLU A 70 11.11 -14.09 3.34
CA GLU A 70 11.29 -13.35 2.08
C GLU A 70 10.57 -14.03 0.90
N GLU A 71 10.57 -15.36 0.90
CA GLU A 71 9.88 -16.19 -0.09
C GLU A 71 8.37 -15.96 -0.03
N ASP A 72 7.78 -16.02 1.17
CA ASP A 72 6.37 -15.73 1.37
C ASP A 72 6.03 -14.28 1.01
N TYR A 73 6.87 -13.32 1.41
CA TYR A 73 6.65 -11.91 1.06
C TYR A 73 6.60 -11.72 -0.45
N THR A 74 7.52 -12.35 -1.18
CA THR A 74 7.58 -12.27 -2.65
C THR A 74 6.29 -12.79 -3.29
N VAL A 75 5.78 -13.92 -2.78
CA VAL A 75 4.51 -14.49 -3.23
C VAL A 75 3.34 -13.55 -2.90
N LEU A 76 3.30 -13.02 -1.67
CA LEU A 76 2.26 -12.09 -1.22
C LEU A 76 2.25 -10.81 -2.07
N GLU A 77 3.42 -10.26 -2.39
CA GLU A 77 3.57 -9.06 -3.22
C GLU A 77 3.07 -9.30 -4.64
N ASP A 78 3.48 -10.41 -5.27
CA ASP A 78 3.05 -10.78 -6.61
C ASP A 78 1.52 -10.97 -6.70
N TYR A 79 0.93 -11.75 -5.80
CA TYR A 79 -0.52 -11.94 -5.77
C TYR A 79 -1.27 -10.64 -5.46
N THR A 80 -0.76 -9.81 -4.54
CA THR A 80 -1.38 -8.51 -4.24
C THR A 80 -1.47 -7.64 -5.50
N ARG A 81 -0.40 -7.56 -6.29
CA ARG A 81 -0.38 -6.80 -7.56
C ARG A 81 -1.31 -7.41 -8.60
N LYS A 82 -1.27 -8.73 -8.80
CA LYS A 82 -2.11 -9.43 -9.79
C LYS A 82 -3.60 -9.28 -9.49
N LEU A 83 -3.99 -9.48 -8.22
CA LEU A 83 -5.38 -9.36 -7.79
C LEU A 83 -5.89 -7.93 -7.91
N PHE A 84 -5.08 -6.94 -7.50
CA PHE A 84 -5.45 -5.54 -7.65
C PHE A 84 -5.63 -5.16 -9.12
N LYS A 85 -4.65 -5.46 -9.97
CA LYS A 85 -4.76 -5.22 -11.42
C LYS A 85 -6.02 -5.83 -12.00
N ARG A 86 -6.26 -7.12 -11.74
CA ARG A 86 -7.44 -7.82 -12.27
C ARG A 86 -8.74 -7.21 -11.77
N GLY A 87 -8.82 -6.88 -10.48
CA GLY A 87 -9.98 -6.23 -9.88
C GLY A 87 -10.24 -4.85 -10.50
N SER A 88 -9.19 -4.04 -10.68
CA SER A 88 -9.28 -2.73 -11.31
C SER A 88 -9.75 -2.80 -12.77
N GLU A 89 -9.26 -3.76 -13.56
CA GLU A 89 -9.72 -3.98 -14.94
C GLU A 89 -11.21 -4.33 -14.99
N ILE A 90 -11.67 -5.22 -14.09
CA ILE A 90 -13.09 -5.60 -14.02
C ILE A 90 -13.94 -4.39 -13.62
N ALA A 91 -13.53 -3.65 -12.59
CA ALA A 91 -14.25 -2.46 -12.13
C ALA A 91 -14.31 -1.39 -13.22
N ALA A 92 -13.18 -1.07 -13.86
CA ALA A 92 -13.13 -0.08 -14.95
C ALA A 92 -14.07 -0.41 -16.11
N SER A 93 -14.30 -1.69 -16.41
CA SER A 93 -15.26 -2.11 -17.44
C SER A 93 -16.74 -1.91 -17.07
N ARG A 94 -17.03 -1.55 -15.80
CA ARG A 94 -18.38 -1.48 -15.24
C ARG A 94 -18.76 -0.10 -14.67
N GLY A 95 -17.87 0.89 -14.77
CA GLY A 95 -18.01 2.21 -14.16
C GLY A 95 -17.74 2.21 -12.66
#